data_AF-A0A6A6BDB7-F1
#
_entry.id   AF-A0A6A6BDB7-F1
#
_cell.length_a   1.000
_cell.length_b   1.000
_cell.length_c   1.000
_cell.angle_alpha   90.00
_cell.angle_beta   90.00
_cell.angle_gamma   90.00
#
_symmetry.space_group_name_H-M   'P 1'
#
loop_
_entity.id
_entity.type
_entity.pdbx_description
1 polymer ?
#
loop_
_entity_poly.entity_id
_entity_poly.type
_entity_poly.pdbx_seq_one_letter_code
_entity_poly.pdbx_strand_id
1 'polypeptide(L)'
;MAPTLLQALNIMRESEGTEHVDPAVADVLDRELQSIWKKLRAQPDSYILTRDEYSLFNLYRHNYPNDDVATKAIQRFWDRYRGDGVKGP
;
A
#
# COMPACT_ATOMS: atom_id res chain seq x y z
N MET A 1 20.27 0.84 -12.11
CA MET A 1 19.87 0.25 -10.81
C MET A 1 18.42 0.68 -10.58
N ALA A 2 17.50 -0.26 -10.34
CA ALA A 2 16.11 0.10 -10.05
C ALA A 2 16.02 0.66 -8.62
N PRO A 3 15.20 1.70 -8.37
CA PRO A 3 15.00 2.24 -7.02
C PRO A 3 14.33 1.19 -6.12
N THR A 4 14.62 1.22 -4.81
CA THR A 4 13.88 0.42 -3.83
C THR A 4 12.50 1.04 -3.57
N LEU A 5 11.55 0.28 -3.00
CA LEU A 5 10.20 0.79 -2.68
C LEU A 5 10.24 2.10 -1.86
N LEU A 6 11.09 2.18 -0.84
CA LEU A 6 11.23 3.39 -0.04
C LEU A 6 11.78 4.57 -0.84
N GLN A 7 12.75 4.33 -1.72
CA GLN A 7 13.31 5.35 -2.60
C GLN A 7 12.29 5.84 -3.62
N ALA A 8 11.52 4.91 -4.19
CA ALA A 8 10.46 5.18 -5.15
C ALA A 8 9.33 6.02 -4.52
N LEU A 9 8.93 5.71 -3.29
CA LEU A 9 7.97 6.50 -2.52
C LEU A 9 8.48 7.91 -2.21
N ASN A 10 9.77 8.06 -1.92
CA ASN A 10 10.36 9.38 -1.65
C ASN A 10 10.37 10.23 -2.93
N ILE A 11 10.82 9.66 -4.05
CA ILE A 11 10.84 10.35 -5.35
C ILE A 11 9.43 10.79 -5.77
N MET A 12 8.41 9.91 -5.64
CA MET A 12 7.03 10.30 -5.97
C MET A 12 6.52 11.46 -5.11
N ARG A 13 6.90 11.48 -3.83
CA ARG A 13 6.55 12.58 -2.91
C ARG A 13 7.26 13.88 -3.27
N GLU A 14 8.50 13.80 -3.74
CA GLU A 14 9.27 14.95 -4.20
C GLU A 14 8.74 15.51 -5.54
N SER A 15 8.17 14.67 -6.40
CA SER A 15 7.71 15.03 -7.76
C SER A 15 6.27 15.59 -7.85
N GLU A 16 5.69 16.13 -6.78
CA GLU A 16 4.30 16.66 -6.76
C GLU A 16 3.21 15.66 -7.23
N GLY A 17 3.49 14.35 -7.27
CA GLY A 17 2.51 13.30 -7.60
C GLY A 17 3.00 12.31 -8.67
N THR A 18 2.07 11.49 -9.17
CA THR A 18 2.36 10.43 -10.14
C THR A 18 2.47 10.90 -11.59
N GLU A 19 2.13 12.17 -11.87
CA GLU A 19 2.07 12.70 -13.25
C GLU A 19 3.44 12.94 -13.89
N HIS A 20 4.49 13.22 -13.10
CA HIS A 20 5.85 13.47 -13.59
C HIS A 20 6.90 12.56 -12.96
N VAL A 21 6.49 11.39 -12.48
CA VAL A 21 7.40 10.43 -11.85
C VAL A 21 8.15 9.62 -12.92
N ASP A 22 9.43 9.35 -12.69
CA ASP A 22 10.24 8.50 -13.56
C ASP A 22 9.56 7.14 -13.82
N PRO A 23 9.54 6.64 -15.08
CA PRO A 23 8.88 5.37 -15.40
C PRO A 23 9.49 4.17 -14.66
N ALA A 24 10.78 4.24 -14.31
CA ALA A 24 11.43 3.22 -13.48
C ALA A 24 10.95 3.22 -12.03
N VAL A 25 10.57 4.39 -11.50
CA VAL A 25 9.97 4.53 -10.16
C VAL A 25 8.53 4.01 -10.19
N ALA A 26 7.76 4.39 -11.21
CA ALA A 26 6.40 3.89 -11.41
C ALA A 26 6.35 2.36 -11.53
N ASP A 27 7.27 1.76 -12.29
CA ASP A 27 7.34 0.28 -12.46
C ASP A 27 7.61 -0.45 -11.13
N VAL A 28 8.48 0.08 -10.27
CA VAL A 28 8.73 -0.51 -8.94
C VAL A 28 7.48 -0.44 -8.07
N LEU A 29 6.82 0.73 -8.03
CA LEU A 29 5.61 0.92 -7.23
C LEU A 29 4.46 0.05 -7.72
N ASP A 30 4.29 -0.06 -9.04
CA ASP A 30 3.26 -0.90 -9.65
C ASP A 30 3.52 -2.39 -9.37
N ARG A 31 4.76 -2.86 -9.49
CA ARG A 31 5.13 -4.24 -9.16
C ARG A 31 4.83 -4.59 -7.70
N GLU A 32 5.19 -3.70 -6.78
CA GLU A 32 4.92 -3.89 -5.36
C GLU A 32 3.41 -3.86 -5.09
N LEU A 33 2.68 -2.94 -5.72
CA LEU A 33 1.22 -2.86 -5.62
C LEU A 33 0.55 -4.13 -6.15
N GLN A 34 0.99 -4.65 -7.29
CA GLN A 34 0.50 -5.92 -7.84
C GLN A 34 0.80 -7.10 -6.91
N SER A 35 1.96 -7.11 -6.26
CA SER A 35 2.33 -8.12 -5.26
C SER A 35 1.37 -8.08 -4.07
N ILE A 36 1.06 -6.88 -3.56
CA ILE A 36 0.07 -6.68 -2.49
C ILE A 36 -1.31 -7.20 -2.93
N TRP A 37 -1.77 -6.84 -4.12
CA TRP A 37 -3.05 -7.32 -4.65
C TRP A 37 -3.10 -8.83 -4.81
N LYS A 38 -2.01 -9.48 -5.22
CA LYS A 38 -1.92 -10.94 -5.28
C LYS A 38 -2.10 -11.56 -3.89
N LYS A 39 -1.45 -11.01 -2.86
CA LYS A 39 -1.59 -11.49 -1.48
C LYS A 39 -3.01 -11.27 -0.95
N LEU A 40 -3.59 -10.09 -1.19
CA LEU A 40 -4.97 -9.77 -0.83
C LEU A 40 -5.96 -10.69 -1.53
N ARG A 41 -5.81 -10.98 -2.82
CA ARG A 41 -6.71 -11.88 -3.55
C ARG A 41 -6.51 -13.35 -3.17
N ALA A 42 -5.29 -13.75 -2.82
CA ALA A 42 -5.01 -15.10 -2.33
C ALA A 42 -5.60 -15.33 -0.93
N GLN A 43 -5.61 -14.30 -0.09
CA GLN A 43 -6.08 -14.35 1.29
C GLN A 43 -6.98 -13.14 1.59
N PRO A 44 -8.17 -13.07 0.94
CA PRO A 44 -9.04 -11.90 0.98
C PRO A 44 -9.64 -11.65 2.35
N ASP A 45 -9.60 -12.65 3.24
CA ASP A 45 -10.13 -12.57 4.60
C ASP A 45 -9.11 -12.59 5.72
N SER A 46 -7.85 -12.95 5.42
CA SER A 46 -6.82 -13.17 6.44
C SER A 46 -5.57 -12.32 6.29
N TYR A 47 -5.30 -11.77 5.10
CA TYR A 47 -4.11 -10.96 4.90
C TYR A 47 -4.24 -9.59 5.59
N ILE A 48 -3.19 -9.20 6.33
CA ILE A 48 -3.07 -7.89 6.98
C ILE A 48 -1.86 -7.20 6.36
N LEU A 49 -2.08 -6.00 5.82
CA LEU A 49 -1.03 -5.18 5.24
C LEU A 49 0.04 -4.82 6.29
N THR A 50 1.30 -4.74 5.88
CA THR A 50 2.32 -4.07 6.72
C THR A 50 2.20 -2.55 6.63
N ARG A 51 2.97 -1.81 7.44
CA ARG A 51 2.95 -0.34 7.43
C ARG A 51 3.40 0.26 6.09
N ASP A 52 4.42 -0.34 5.48
CA ASP A 52 4.95 0.05 4.17
C ASP A 52 3.97 -0.30 3.06
N GLU A 53 3.41 -1.52 3.08
CA GLU A 53 2.39 -1.95 2.12
C GLU A 53 1.13 -1.09 2.21
N TYR A 54 0.67 -0.77 3.42
CA TYR A 54 -0.45 0.15 3.64
C TYR A 54 -0.15 1.54 3.08
N SER A 55 1.05 2.07 3.28
CA SER A 55 1.43 3.40 2.77
C SER A 55 1.37 3.45 1.24
N LEU A 56 1.91 2.42 0.56
CA LEU A 56 1.80 2.29 -0.89
C LEU A 56 0.34 2.11 -1.34
N PHE A 57 -0.40 1.22 -0.67
CA PHE A 57 -1.78 0.93 -1.04
C PHE A 57 -2.71 2.13 -0.85
N ASN A 58 -2.51 2.91 0.22
CA ASN A 58 -3.27 4.12 0.50
C ASN A 58 -3.00 5.23 -0.52
N LEU A 59 -1.77 5.31 -1.04
CA LEU A 59 -1.38 6.26 -2.10
C LEU A 59 -2.15 5.99 -3.39
N TYR A 60 -2.33 4.71 -3.76
CA TYR A 60 -3.07 4.31 -4.95
C TYR A 60 -4.57 4.14 -4.73
N ARG A 61 -5.08 4.33 -3.50
CA ARG A 61 -6.49 4.14 -3.15
C ARG A 61 -7.43 5.00 -4.01
N HIS A 62 -7.00 6.19 -4.40
CA HIS A 62 -7.77 7.09 -5.26
C HIS A 62 -8.10 6.48 -6.64
N ASN A 63 -7.28 5.54 -7.12
CA ASN A 63 -7.50 4.86 -8.40
C ASN A 63 -8.52 3.71 -8.30
N TYR A 64 -8.88 3.28 -7.09
CA TYR A 64 -9.79 2.15 -6.85
C TYR A 64 -10.98 2.58 -5.97
N PRO A 65 -11.82 3.52 -6.42
CA PRO A 65 -13.01 3.88 -5.68
C PRO A 65 -13.98 2.67 -5.63
N ASN A 66 -14.46 2.34 -4.44
CA ASN A 66 -15.45 1.27 -4.19
C ASN A 66 -14.97 -0.18 -4.33
N ASP A 67 -13.66 -0.45 -4.20
CA ASP A 67 -13.19 -1.84 -4.12
C ASP A 67 -13.40 -2.43 -2.70
N ASP A 68 -14.17 -3.51 -2.62
CA ASP A 68 -14.54 -4.17 -1.37
C ASP A 68 -13.34 -4.86 -0.70
N VAL A 69 -12.43 -5.44 -1.51
CA VAL A 69 -11.19 -6.07 -1.02
C VAL A 69 -10.26 -5.01 -0.43
N ALA A 70 -10.09 -3.88 -1.11
CA ALA A 70 -9.34 -2.73 -0.61
C ALA A 70 -9.90 -2.21 0.71
N THR A 71 -11.23 -2.06 0.78
CA THR A 71 -11.91 -1.55 1.98
C THR A 71 -11.73 -2.49 3.17
N LYS A 72 -11.93 -3.80 2.96
CA LYS A 72 -11.70 -4.83 3.99
C LYS A 72 -10.25 -4.90 4.44
N ALA A 73 -9.30 -4.81 3.50
CA ALA A 73 -7.87 -4.81 3.81
C ALA A 73 -7.48 -3.64 4.73
N ILE A 74 -7.98 -2.43 4.41
CA ILE A 74 -7.75 -1.23 5.22
C ILE A 74 -8.38 -1.39 6.61
N GLN A 75 -9.64 -1.88 6.68
CA GLN A 75 -10.29 -2.11 7.97
C GLN A 75 -9.50 -3.08 8.85
N ARG A 76 -8.99 -4.19 8.31
CA ARG A 76 -8.18 -5.16 9.07
C ARG A 76 -6.85 -4.60 9.52
N PHE A 77 -6.19 -3.81 8.67
CA PHE A 77 -4.97 -3.11 9.07
C PHE A 77 -5.21 -2.25 10.31
N TRP A 78 -6.28 -1.44 10.29
CA TRP A 78 -6.64 -0.59 11.42
C TRP A 78 -7.13 -1.37 12.64
N ASP A 79 -7.87 -2.47 12.45
CA ASP A 79 -8.31 -3.35 13.53
C ASP A 79 -7.11 -3.96 14.26
N ARG A 80 -6.15 -4.50 13.51
CA ARG A 80 -4.90 -5.04 14.05
C ARG A 80 -4.05 -3.97 14.74
N TYR A 81 -3.99 -2.77 14.19
CA TYR A 81 -3.22 -1.65 14.75
C TYR A 81 -3.86 -1.09 16.03
N ARG A 82 -5.19 -1.00 16.09
CA ARG A 82 -5.93 -0.59 17.31
C ARG A 82 -5.89 -1.66 18.38
N GLY A 83 -6.01 -2.94 18.01
CA GLY A 83 -5.89 -4.07 18.94
C GLY A 83 -4.50 -4.23 19.54
N ASP A 84 -3.44 -3.82 18.84
CA ASP A 84 -2.07 -3.75 19.37
C ASP A 84 -1.88 -2.59 20.36
N GLY A 85 -2.68 -1.53 20.22
CA GLY A 85 -2.66 -0.34 21.06
C GLY A 85 -3.35 -0.47 22.41
N VAL A 86 -4.00 -1.62 22.71
CA VAL A 86 -4.65 -1.87 24.01
C VAL A 86 -3.85 -2.88 24.83
N LYS A 87 -2.62 -2.48 25.17
CA LYS A 87 -2.01 -2.86 26.45
C LYS A 87 -1.58 -1.60 27.18
N GLY A 88 -2.51 -1.04 27.95
CA GLY A 88 -2.23 -0.20 29.10
C GLY A 88 -3.11 -0.70 30.25
N PRO A 89 -2.59 -0.80 31.49
CA PRO A 89 -3.21 -1.49 32.62
C PRO A 89 -4.58 -0.96 33.02
#